data_AF-A0A535QFA1-F1
#
_entry.id   AF-A0A535QFA1-F1
#
_cell.length_a   1.000
_cell.length_b   1.000
_cell.length_c   1.000
_cell.angle_alpha   90.00
_cell.angle_beta   90.00
_cell.angle_gamma   90.00
#
_symmetry.space_group_name_H-M   'P 1'
#
loop_
_entity.id
_entity.type
_entity.pdbx_description
1 polymer ?
#
loop_
_entity_poly.entity_id
_entity_poly.type
_entity_poly.pdbx_seq_one_letter_code
_entity_poly.pdbx_strand_id
1 'polypeptide(L)'
;MHRRLLPVQDTFASWQRDGGSALSQALVLRERLLGPATLSSASLRLLYDISSQFVDDLPERICWHAPTLSASETQAVLPPQVLVQKTVSVEMAGRLLLWTGIGDYQHTLDQRRVVASALGLPRQAARQCSTNPATCRPEEEFAMLPGMVSPFLPPLRPTRLVSVVQVPWPAVWEEQGKAVGVSLSLFESLILPLSCFRAVVLQDLLLHEQAA
;
A
#
# COMPACT_ATOMS: atom_id res chain seq x y z
N MET A 1 -7.27 25.24 20.46
CA MET A 1 -6.77 23.85 20.61
C MET A 1 -6.22 23.37 19.27
N HIS A 2 -4.91 23.49 19.03
CA HIS A 2 -4.28 22.86 17.87
C HIS A 2 -4.12 21.38 18.19
N ARG A 3 -5.09 20.55 17.80
CA ARG A 3 -4.91 19.10 17.81
C ARG A 3 -3.82 18.81 16.79
N ARG A 4 -2.57 18.66 17.26
CA ARG A 4 -1.53 17.99 16.48
C ARG A 4 -2.09 16.61 16.16
N LEU A 5 -2.20 16.28 14.88
CA LEU A 5 -2.45 14.91 14.44
C LEU A 5 -1.48 14.00 15.19
N LEU A 6 -1.99 12.92 15.79
CA LEU A 6 -1.14 11.94 16.46
C LEU A 6 -0.34 11.19 15.38
N PRO A 7 1.00 11.31 15.38
CA PRO A 7 1.88 10.53 14.52
C PRO A 7 1.57 9.05 14.57
N VAL A 8 1.63 8.37 13.42
CA VAL A 8 1.63 6.89 13.44
C VAL A 8 2.85 6.38 14.22
N GLN A 9 3.96 7.12 14.15
CA GLN A 9 5.20 6.88 14.89
C GLN A 9 4.99 6.68 16.39
N ASP A 10 4.20 7.52 17.06
CA ASP A 10 3.99 7.41 18.51
C ASP A 10 3.26 6.12 18.87
N THR A 11 2.31 5.69 18.03
CA THR A 11 1.60 4.43 18.24
C THR A 11 2.52 3.23 18.01
N PHE A 12 3.30 3.26 16.91
CA PHE A 12 4.26 2.19 16.61
C PHE A 12 5.33 2.08 17.71
N ALA A 13 5.80 3.20 18.26
CA ALA A 13 6.75 3.21 19.37
C ALA A 13 6.16 2.62 20.66
N SER A 14 4.85 2.84 20.92
CA SER A 14 4.18 2.18 22.04
C SER A 14 4.11 0.67 21.83
N TRP A 15 3.62 0.22 20.66
CA TRP A 15 3.52 -1.20 20.35
C TRP A 15 4.86 -1.93 20.41
N GLN A 16 5.94 -1.29 19.97
CA GLN A 16 7.28 -1.87 20.03
C GLN A 16 7.74 -2.04 21.48
N ARG A 17 7.49 -1.04 22.34
CA ARG A 17 7.80 -1.11 23.77
C ARG A 17 6.97 -2.19 24.49
N ASP A 18 5.71 -2.32 24.08
CA ASP A 18 4.75 -3.22 24.71
C ASP A 18 4.87 -4.66 24.18
N GLY A 19 5.68 -4.90 23.13
CA GLY A 19 5.92 -6.21 22.54
C GLY A 19 4.76 -6.75 21.71
N GLY A 20 3.88 -5.89 21.20
CA GLY A 20 2.75 -6.30 20.37
C GLY A 20 1.82 -5.15 19.99
N SER A 21 0.98 -5.38 18.98
CA SER A 21 -0.03 -4.41 18.57
C SER A 21 -1.39 -4.68 19.21
N ALA A 22 -1.88 -3.72 19.97
CA ALA A 22 -3.25 -3.70 20.49
C ALA A 22 -4.09 -2.65 19.74
N LEU A 23 -5.41 -2.73 19.85
CA LEU A 23 -6.30 -1.69 19.33
C LEU A 23 -5.91 -0.32 19.88
N SER A 24 -5.64 0.64 18.98
CA SER A 24 -5.21 1.99 19.34
C SER A 24 -6.34 2.99 19.15
N GLN A 25 -6.82 3.60 20.24
CA GLN A 25 -7.80 4.70 20.18
C GLN A 25 -7.24 5.91 19.42
N ALA A 26 -5.92 6.12 19.44
CA ALA A 26 -5.26 7.18 18.70
C ALA A 26 -5.40 6.98 17.19
N LEU A 27 -5.18 5.77 16.69
CA LEU A 27 -5.36 5.45 15.27
C LEU A 27 -6.83 5.50 14.85
N VAL A 28 -7.75 5.06 15.71
CA VAL A 28 -9.20 5.19 15.44
C VAL A 28 -9.62 6.66 15.35
N LEU A 29 -9.12 7.52 16.24
CA LEU A 29 -9.38 8.95 16.18
C LEU A 29 -8.77 9.58 14.91
N ARG A 30 -7.56 9.18 14.56
CA ARG A 30 -6.88 9.62 13.34
C ARG A 30 -7.67 9.26 12.09
N GLU A 31 -8.11 8.01 11.97
CA GLU A 31 -8.96 7.54 10.87
C GLU A 31 -10.25 8.36 10.76
N ARG A 32 -10.90 8.67 11.88
CA ARG A 32 -12.11 9.53 11.89
C ARG A 32 -11.84 10.97 11.45
N LEU A 33 -10.67 11.52 11.78
CA LEU A 33 -10.32 12.91 11.47
C LEU A 33 -9.83 13.10 10.04
N LEU A 34 -9.06 12.14 9.52
CA LEU A 34 -8.44 12.21 8.20
C LEU A 34 -9.27 11.51 7.11
N GLY A 35 -10.16 10.60 7.49
CA GLY A 35 -10.94 9.80 6.54
C GLY A 35 -10.02 9.10 5.52
N PRO A 36 -10.26 9.27 4.21
CA PRO A 36 -9.47 8.58 3.18
C PRO A 36 -8.05 9.14 2.98
N ALA A 37 -7.65 10.16 3.73
CA ALA A 37 -6.28 10.70 3.70
C ALA A 37 -5.28 9.93 4.59
N THR A 38 -5.70 8.82 5.21
CA THR A 38 -4.87 7.91 6.00
C THR A 38 -5.31 6.47 5.77
N LEU A 39 -4.39 5.51 5.89
CA LEU A 39 -4.77 4.10 6.00
C LEU A 39 -5.65 3.90 7.24
N SER A 40 -6.55 2.91 7.17
CA SER A 40 -7.43 2.56 8.29
C SER A 40 -6.59 2.14 9.50
N SER A 41 -7.14 2.34 10.70
CA SER A 41 -6.50 1.91 11.95
C SER A 41 -6.15 0.42 11.96
N ALA A 42 -7.01 -0.41 11.35
CA ALA A 42 -6.79 -1.85 11.21
C ALA A 42 -5.69 -2.17 10.19
N SER A 43 -5.63 -1.48 9.05
CA SER A 43 -4.56 -1.65 8.06
C SER A 43 -3.20 -1.21 8.62
N LEU A 44 -3.15 -0.10 9.36
CA LEU A 44 -1.93 0.36 10.05
C LEU A 44 -1.43 -0.65 11.08
N ARG A 45 -2.36 -1.25 11.84
CA ARG A 45 -2.04 -2.32 12.80
C ARG A 45 -1.50 -3.56 12.09
N LEU A 46 -2.16 -4.01 11.03
CA LEU A 46 -1.74 -5.17 10.26
C LEU A 46 -0.37 -4.95 9.63
N LEU A 47 -0.15 -3.79 9.03
CA LEU A 47 1.13 -3.42 8.44
C LEU A 47 2.26 -3.44 9.50
N TYR A 48 1.98 -2.98 10.72
CA TYR A 48 2.92 -3.09 11.83
C TYR A 48 3.20 -4.54 12.22
N ASP A 49 2.17 -5.36 12.42
CA ASP A 49 2.31 -6.77 12.83
C ASP A 49 3.11 -7.59 11.82
N ILE A 50 2.89 -7.33 10.53
CA ILE A 50 3.65 -7.97 9.45
C ILE A 50 5.08 -7.45 9.43
N SER A 51 5.27 -6.13 9.41
CA SER A 51 6.59 -5.53 9.21
C SER A 51 7.53 -5.74 10.39
N SER A 52 7.00 -5.83 11.62
CA SER A 52 7.78 -5.99 12.85
C SER A 52 8.47 -7.36 12.95
N GLN A 53 8.03 -8.34 12.16
CA GLN A 53 8.72 -9.62 12.02
C GLN A 53 10.05 -9.52 11.26
N PHE A 54 10.25 -8.43 10.51
CA PHE A 54 11.40 -8.25 9.63
C PHE A 54 12.24 -7.02 9.96
N VAL A 55 11.69 -6.08 10.75
CA VAL A 55 12.26 -4.77 11.00
C VAL A 55 12.02 -4.38 12.46
N ASP A 56 13.11 -4.20 13.21
CA ASP A 56 13.03 -3.91 14.64
C ASP A 56 12.74 -2.43 14.94
N ASP A 57 13.16 -1.50 14.07
CA ASP A 57 13.13 -0.04 14.24
C ASP A 57 12.03 0.63 13.39
N LEU A 58 10.82 0.06 13.39
CA LEU A 58 9.69 0.59 12.61
C LEU A 58 9.31 2.05 12.93
N PRO A 59 9.27 2.51 14.20
CA PRO A 59 8.90 3.89 14.49
C PRO A 59 9.86 4.90 13.87
N GLU A 60 11.16 4.62 13.89
CA GLU A 60 12.22 5.47 13.34
C GLU A 60 12.19 5.53 11.80
N ARG A 61 11.51 4.59 11.16
CA ARG A 61 11.36 4.48 9.71
C ARG A 61 10.17 5.24 9.16
N ILE A 62 9.38 5.92 9.99
CA ILE A 62 8.29 6.76 9.52
C ILE A 62 8.83 8.13 9.14
N CYS A 63 8.71 8.44 7.85
CA CYS A 63 9.12 9.72 7.29
C CYS A 63 7.93 10.66 7.18
N TRP A 64 8.10 11.88 7.68
CA TRP A 64 7.16 12.97 7.55
C TRP A 64 7.49 13.84 6.36
N HIS A 65 6.47 14.21 5.60
CA HIS A 65 6.62 15.07 4.44
C HIS A 65 5.39 15.95 4.22
N ALA A 66 5.52 16.91 3.29
CA ALA A 66 4.39 17.68 2.79
C ALA A 66 3.33 16.74 2.16
N PRO A 67 2.04 17.14 2.11
CA PRO A 67 1.01 16.32 1.50
C PRO A 67 1.32 16.02 0.03
N THR A 68 1.24 14.75 -0.37
CA THR A 68 1.44 14.29 -1.75
C THR A 68 0.22 13.54 -2.27
N LEU A 69 -0.19 13.81 -3.51
CA LEU A 69 -1.39 13.25 -4.16
C LEU A 69 -1.03 12.28 -5.30
N SER A 70 0.26 12.07 -5.56
CA SER A 70 0.75 11.16 -6.58
C SER A 70 2.04 10.46 -6.14
N ALA A 71 2.31 9.32 -6.78
CA ALA A 71 3.56 8.58 -6.56
C ALA A 71 4.79 9.41 -6.95
N SER A 72 4.72 10.22 -8.01
CA SER A 72 5.80 11.11 -8.43
C SER A 72 6.09 12.22 -7.41
N GLU A 73 5.05 12.83 -6.83
CA GLU A 73 5.23 13.80 -5.75
C GLU A 73 5.81 13.14 -4.50
N THR A 74 5.33 11.95 -4.15
CA THR A 74 5.86 11.15 -3.04
C THR A 74 7.34 10.83 -3.27
N GLN A 75 7.70 10.38 -4.46
CA GLN A 75 9.09 10.08 -4.81
C GLN A 75 10.02 11.30 -4.68
N ALA A 76 9.51 12.51 -4.95
CA ALA A 76 10.27 13.75 -4.85
C ALA A 76 10.55 14.19 -3.40
N VAL A 77 9.74 13.75 -2.44
CA VAL A 77 9.91 14.06 -1.00
C VAL A 77 10.58 12.93 -0.22
N LEU A 78 10.65 11.73 -0.79
CA LEU A 78 11.36 10.59 -0.19
C LEU A 78 12.89 10.74 -0.33
N PRO A 79 13.68 10.14 0.58
CA PRO A 79 15.14 10.13 0.45
C PRO A 79 15.62 9.46 -0.85
N PRO A 80 16.78 9.84 -1.42
CA PRO A 80 17.24 9.36 -2.74
C PRO A 80 17.35 7.83 -2.92
N GLN A 81 17.60 7.09 -1.84
CA GLN A 81 17.74 5.63 -1.84
C GLN A 81 16.40 4.89 -1.61
N VAL A 82 15.31 5.65 -1.47
CA VAL A 82 13.97 5.13 -1.19
C VAL A 82 13.13 5.26 -2.45
N LEU A 83 12.56 4.14 -2.88
CA LEU A 83 11.66 4.06 -4.02
C LEU A 83 10.21 4.12 -3.55
N VAL A 84 9.36 4.87 -4.22
CA VAL A 84 7.93 4.91 -3.88
C VAL A 84 7.27 3.57 -4.22
N GLN A 85 6.41 3.05 -3.34
CA GLN A 85 5.45 2.01 -3.73
C GLN A 85 4.29 2.66 -4.47
N LYS A 86 4.02 2.18 -5.68
CA LYS A 86 2.96 2.68 -6.55
C LYS A 86 1.93 1.59 -6.78
N THR A 87 0.68 1.88 -6.41
CA THR A 87 -0.46 1.02 -6.74
C THR A 87 -1.46 1.75 -7.60
N VAL A 88 -2.00 1.04 -8.58
CA VAL A 88 -2.97 1.57 -9.53
C VAL A 88 -4.13 0.59 -9.68
N SER A 89 -5.32 1.14 -9.87
CA SER A 89 -6.51 0.34 -10.15
C SER A 89 -6.51 -0.08 -11.61
N VAL A 90 -6.86 -1.33 -11.90
CA VAL A 90 -6.87 -1.87 -13.26
C VAL A 90 -8.18 -2.61 -13.48
N GLU A 91 -8.89 -2.30 -14.56
CA GLU A 91 -10.04 -3.09 -14.98
C GLU A 91 -9.64 -4.01 -16.14
N MET A 92 -9.99 -5.29 -16.04
CA MET A 92 -9.73 -6.29 -17.06
C MET A 92 -10.94 -7.22 -17.19
N ALA A 93 -11.58 -7.20 -18.36
CA ALA A 93 -12.83 -7.93 -18.61
C ALA A 93 -13.91 -7.69 -17.53
N GLY A 94 -14.09 -6.43 -17.12
CA GLY A 94 -15.06 -6.02 -16.10
C GLY A 94 -14.69 -6.41 -14.67
N ARG A 95 -13.49 -6.97 -14.43
CA ARG A 95 -12.98 -7.29 -13.09
C ARG A 95 -12.00 -6.22 -12.63
N LEU A 96 -12.14 -5.78 -11.39
CA LEU A 96 -11.27 -4.80 -10.76
C LEU A 96 -10.07 -5.49 -10.11
N LEU A 97 -8.88 -5.00 -10.40
CA LEU A 97 -7.58 -5.46 -9.90
C LEU A 97 -6.82 -4.28 -9.29
N LEU A 98 -5.95 -4.54 -8.32
CA LEU A 98 -4.93 -3.59 -7.88
C LEU A 98 -3.58 -4.09 -8.36
N TRP A 99 -2.88 -3.27 -9.13
CA TRP A 99 -1.50 -3.58 -9.54
C TRP A 99 -0.58 -2.76 -8.65
N THR A 100 0.30 -3.43 -7.93
CA THR A 100 1.23 -2.81 -6.98
C THR A 100 2.67 -3.11 -7.37
N GLY A 101 3.55 -2.11 -7.31
CA GLY A 101 4.94 -2.23 -7.69
C GLY A 101 5.79 -1.11 -7.12
N ILE A 102 7.07 -1.09 -7.48
CA ILE A 102 8.06 -0.16 -6.95
C ILE A 102 8.52 0.80 -8.04
N GLY A 103 8.53 2.09 -7.73
CA GLY A 103 8.88 3.16 -8.65
C GLY A 103 7.90 3.26 -9.82
N ASP A 104 8.41 3.76 -10.95
CA ASP A 104 7.66 3.82 -12.19
C ASP A 104 7.76 2.50 -12.96
N TYR A 105 6.60 1.93 -13.25
CA TYR A 105 6.44 0.78 -14.12
C TYR A 105 5.29 1.00 -15.09
N GLN A 106 5.32 0.26 -16.20
CA GLN A 106 4.28 0.25 -17.22
C GLN A 106 3.64 -1.14 -17.27
N HIS A 107 2.36 -1.20 -17.60
CA HIS A 107 1.63 -2.45 -17.82
C HIS A 107 1.77 -2.90 -19.27
N THR A 108 2.85 -3.60 -19.59
CA THR A 108 3.06 -4.06 -20.97
C THR A 108 1.95 -5.02 -21.40
N LEU A 109 1.74 -5.17 -22.72
CA LEU A 109 0.75 -6.12 -23.21
C LEU A 109 1.05 -7.57 -22.76
N ASP A 110 2.32 -7.93 -22.66
CA ASP A 110 2.73 -9.28 -22.26
C ASP A 110 2.47 -9.52 -20.77
N GLN A 111 2.76 -8.55 -19.89
CA GLN A 111 2.37 -8.63 -18.48
C GLN A 111 0.85 -8.77 -18.33
N ARG A 112 0.07 -7.97 -19.08
CA ARG A 112 -1.40 -8.07 -19.09
C ARG A 112 -1.90 -9.43 -19.57
N ARG A 113 -1.21 -10.06 -20.54
CA ARG A 113 -1.54 -11.42 -21.00
C ARG A 113 -1.25 -12.47 -19.94
N VAL A 114 -0.12 -12.36 -19.23
CA VAL A 114 0.22 -13.26 -18.13
C VAL A 114 -0.84 -13.17 -17.04
N VAL A 115 -1.20 -11.96 -16.62
CA VAL A 115 -2.25 -11.74 -15.61
C VAL A 115 -3.61 -12.26 -16.09
N ALA A 116 -4.01 -11.96 -17.34
CA ALA A 116 -5.26 -12.47 -17.90
C ALA A 116 -5.29 -14.01 -17.89
N SER A 117 -4.19 -14.66 -18.27
CA SER A 117 -4.07 -16.12 -18.26
C SER A 117 -4.16 -16.69 -16.84
N ALA A 118 -3.49 -16.07 -15.87
CA ALA A 118 -3.51 -16.51 -14.47
C ALA A 118 -4.91 -16.40 -13.85
N LEU A 119 -5.69 -15.40 -14.26
CA LEU A 119 -7.07 -15.18 -13.82
C LEU A 119 -8.11 -15.95 -14.65
N GLY A 120 -7.68 -16.76 -15.62
CA GLY A 120 -8.59 -17.51 -16.52
C GLY A 120 -9.43 -16.62 -17.45
N LEU A 121 -8.96 -15.41 -17.76
CA LEU A 121 -9.66 -14.44 -18.60
C LEU A 121 -9.36 -14.64 -20.10
N PRO A 122 -10.29 -14.24 -20.99
CA PRO A 122 -10.05 -14.29 -22.44
C PRO A 122 -8.83 -13.47 -22.84
N ARG A 123 -8.08 -13.92 -23.86
CA ARG A 123 -6.89 -13.21 -24.39
C ARG A 123 -7.17 -11.75 -24.76
N GLN A 124 -8.40 -11.44 -25.19
CA GLN A 124 -8.84 -10.08 -25.54
C GLN A 124 -8.88 -9.15 -24.33
N ALA A 125 -9.07 -9.67 -23.11
CA ALA A 125 -9.10 -8.90 -21.88
C ALA A 125 -7.79 -8.12 -21.67
N ALA A 126 -6.65 -8.71 -22.02
CA ALA A 126 -5.35 -8.05 -21.94
C ALA A 126 -5.24 -6.80 -22.84
N ARG A 127 -5.95 -6.79 -23.98
CA ARG A 127 -5.99 -5.64 -24.91
C ARG A 127 -6.98 -4.57 -24.47
N GLN A 128 -8.07 -4.97 -23.82
CA GLN A 128 -9.14 -4.08 -23.34
C GLN A 128 -8.94 -3.62 -21.88
N CYS A 129 -7.74 -3.81 -21.35
CA CYS A 129 -7.40 -3.42 -20.00
C CYS A 129 -7.24 -1.89 -19.88
N SER A 130 -7.85 -1.32 -18.85
CA SER A 130 -7.78 0.11 -18.52
C SER A 130 -7.12 0.30 -17.15
N THR A 131 -6.34 1.37 -17.02
CA THR A 131 -5.71 1.78 -15.74
C THR A 131 -6.44 3.00 -15.22
N ASN A 132 -6.69 3.03 -13.91
CA ASN A 132 -7.53 4.00 -13.22
C ASN A 132 -8.88 4.20 -13.94
N PRO A 133 -9.67 3.12 -14.09
CA PRO A 133 -10.93 3.17 -14.84
C PRO A 133 -11.90 4.16 -14.20
N ALA A 134 -12.66 4.89 -15.01
CA ALA A 134 -13.65 5.87 -14.52
C ALA A 134 -14.76 5.23 -13.65
N THR A 135 -14.94 3.91 -13.77
CA THR A 135 -15.84 3.09 -12.96
C THR A 135 -15.32 2.81 -11.54
N CYS A 136 -14.08 3.19 -11.23
CA CYS A 136 -13.47 3.01 -9.91
C CYS A 136 -13.15 4.36 -9.28
N ARG A 137 -13.83 4.68 -8.18
CA ARG A 137 -13.52 5.82 -7.31
C ARG A 137 -12.78 5.31 -6.08
N PRO A 138 -11.46 5.58 -5.95
CA PRO A 138 -10.65 4.99 -4.87
C PRO A 138 -11.17 5.27 -3.46
N GLU A 139 -11.79 6.42 -3.23
CA GLU A 139 -12.33 6.78 -1.91
C GLU A 139 -13.52 5.90 -1.52
N GLU A 140 -14.38 5.62 -2.50
CA GLU A 140 -15.56 4.77 -2.33
C GLU A 140 -15.13 3.29 -2.23
N GLU A 141 -14.27 2.85 -3.16
CA GLU A 141 -13.88 1.45 -3.33
C GLU A 141 -12.88 0.97 -2.26
N PHE A 142 -11.87 1.77 -1.92
CA PHE A 142 -10.74 1.37 -1.07
C PHE A 142 -10.61 2.16 0.24
N ALA A 143 -11.45 3.19 0.45
CA ALA A 143 -11.28 4.14 1.55
C ALA A 143 -9.99 4.97 1.46
N MET A 144 -9.43 5.17 0.27
CA MET A 144 -8.16 5.85 0.08
C MET A 144 -8.29 6.93 -0.99
N LEU A 145 -7.64 8.08 -0.77
CA LEU A 145 -7.53 9.10 -1.81
C LEU A 145 -6.66 8.63 -3.00
N PRO A 146 -6.83 9.23 -4.18
CA PRO A 146 -5.83 9.16 -5.24
C PRO A 146 -4.44 9.48 -4.70
N GLY A 147 -3.45 8.69 -5.10
CA GLY A 147 -2.07 8.78 -4.58
C GLY A 147 -1.81 7.98 -3.30
N MET A 148 -2.85 7.60 -2.56
CA MET A 148 -2.77 6.76 -1.34
C MET A 148 -3.09 5.29 -1.58
N VAL A 149 -3.59 4.95 -2.77
CA VAL A 149 -4.01 3.58 -3.09
C VAL A 149 -2.85 2.63 -2.81
N SER A 150 -3.13 1.59 -2.03
CA SER A 150 -2.16 0.59 -1.59
C SER A 150 -2.84 -0.78 -1.52
N PRO A 151 -2.07 -1.88 -1.49
CA PRO A 151 -2.64 -3.21 -1.32
C PRO A 151 -3.17 -3.46 0.11
N PHE A 152 -2.79 -2.63 1.09
CA PHE A 152 -3.13 -2.76 2.51
C PHE A 152 -4.56 -2.26 2.79
N LEU A 153 -5.54 -3.02 2.35
CA LEU A 153 -6.95 -2.61 2.39
C LEU A 153 -7.53 -2.65 3.80
N PRO A 154 -8.54 -1.82 4.10
CA PRO A 154 -9.28 -1.95 5.35
C PRO A 154 -9.95 -3.34 5.41
N PRO A 155 -9.71 -4.15 6.45
CA PRO A 155 -10.33 -5.45 6.57
C PRO A 155 -11.86 -5.31 6.60
N LEU A 156 -12.56 -6.28 6.00
CA LEU A 156 -14.02 -6.36 5.95
C LEU A 156 -14.70 -5.22 5.15
N ARG A 157 -13.95 -4.36 4.46
CA ARG A 157 -14.56 -3.36 3.57
C ARG A 157 -15.07 -4.06 2.30
N PRO A 158 -16.36 -3.89 1.94
CA PRO A 158 -16.86 -4.39 0.68
C PRO A 158 -16.11 -3.74 -0.50
N THR A 159 -15.52 -4.56 -1.36
CA THR A 159 -14.86 -4.12 -2.59
C THR A 159 -15.15 -5.11 -3.72
N ARG A 160 -15.17 -4.61 -4.96
CA ARG A 160 -15.21 -5.38 -6.20
C ARG A 160 -13.84 -5.92 -6.59
N LEU A 161 -12.80 -5.61 -5.82
CA LEU A 161 -11.45 -6.09 -6.07
C LEU A 161 -11.43 -7.62 -6.07
N VAL A 162 -10.95 -8.21 -7.16
CA VAL A 162 -10.84 -9.67 -7.28
C VAL A 162 -9.43 -10.19 -7.08
N SER A 163 -8.41 -9.33 -7.20
CA SER A 163 -7.01 -9.74 -7.04
C SER A 163 -6.07 -8.53 -6.95
N VAL A 164 -5.00 -8.71 -6.18
CA VAL A 164 -3.83 -7.83 -6.18
C VAL A 164 -2.71 -8.49 -7.00
N VAL A 165 -2.16 -7.75 -7.95
CA VAL A 165 -1.06 -8.16 -8.82
C VAL A 165 0.20 -7.44 -8.36
N GLN A 166 1.19 -8.20 -7.92
CA GLN A 166 2.51 -7.66 -7.60
C GLN A 166 3.40 -7.62 -8.85
N VAL A 167 3.84 -6.43 -9.23
CA VAL A 167 4.77 -6.22 -10.35
C VAL A 167 6.19 -6.50 -9.87
N PRO A 168 6.96 -7.32 -10.61
CA PRO A 168 8.34 -7.59 -10.25
C PRO A 168 9.21 -6.34 -10.40
N TRP A 169 10.20 -6.19 -9.52
CA TRP A 169 11.24 -5.18 -9.61
C TRP A 169 12.62 -5.85 -9.81
N PRO A 170 13.63 -5.10 -10.29
CA PRO A 170 14.98 -5.63 -10.48
C PRO A 170 15.59 -6.14 -9.17
N ALA A 171 16.10 -7.39 -9.15
CA ALA A 171 16.74 -7.99 -7.97
C ALA A 171 17.96 -7.17 -7.49
N VAL A 172 18.69 -6.56 -8.42
CA VAL A 172 19.83 -5.67 -8.11
C VAL A 172 19.45 -4.50 -7.19
N TRP A 173 18.19 -4.08 -7.14
CA TRP A 173 17.76 -3.04 -6.20
C TRP A 173 17.78 -3.52 -4.75
N GLU A 174 17.50 -4.80 -4.50
CA GLU A 174 17.62 -5.40 -3.17
C GLU A 174 19.10 -5.53 -2.78
N GLU A 175 19.96 -5.98 -3.71
CA GLU A 175 21.41 -6.08 -3.51
C GLU A 175 22.07 -4.72 -3.23
N GLN A 176 21.56 -3.65 -3.85
CA GLN A 176 21.99 -2.27 -3.61
C GLN A 176 21.48 -1.69 -2.28
N GLY A 177 20.71 -2.47 -1.50
CA GLY A 177 20.17 -2.03 -0.22
C GLY A 177 19.13 -0.92 -0.35
N LYS A 178 18.40 -0.84 -1.48
CA LYS A 178 17.32 0.14 -1.63
C LYS A 178 16.20 -0.14 -0.63
N ALA A 179 15.48 0.93 -0.31
CA ALA A 179 14.28 0.86 0.50
C ALA A 179 13.05 1.24 -0.31
N VAL A 180 11.87 0.97 0.24
CA VAL A 180 10.58 1.36 -0.30
C VAL A 180 9.84 2.25 0.68
N GLY A 181 9.23 3.33 0.16
CA GLY A 181 8.29 4.16 0.91
C GLY A 181 6.86 3.67 0.66
N VAL A 182 6.22 3.16 1.71
CA VAL A 182 4.80 2.76 1.74
C VAL A 182 4.00 3.90 2.36
N SER A 183 3.00 4.41 1.65
CA SER A 183 2.22 5.52 2.17
C SER A 183 1.30 5.09 3.32
N LEU A 184 1.41 5.77 4.47
CA LEU A 184 0.53 5.59 5.64
C LEU A 184 -0.59 6.63 5.65
N SER A 185 -0.29 7.82 5.13
CA SER A 185 -1.21 8.93 4.91
C SER A 185 -0.62 9.88 3.88
N LEU A 186 -1.34 10.93 3.50
CA LEU A 186 -0.81 11.96 2.61
C LEU A 186 0.49 12.61 3.13
N PHE A 187 0.76 12.53 4.44
CA PHE A 187 1.84 13.23 5.13
C PHE A 187 2.94 12.30 5.68
N GLU A 188 2.70 10.99 5.67
CA GLU A 188 3.57 10.01 6.32
C GLU A 188 3.77 8.79 5.42
N SER A 189 5.03 8.37 5.30
CA SER A 189 5.42 7.14 4.62
C SER A 189 6.27 6.26 5.53
N LEU A 190 6.00 4.96 5.55
CA LEU A 190 6.84 3.96 6.21
C LEU A 190 7.96 3.51 5.25
N ILE A 191 9.20 3.63 5.68
CA ILE A 191 10.37 3.22 4.89
C ILE A 191 10.79 1.80 5.28
N LEU A 192 10.56 0.84 4.39
CA LEU A 192 10.95 -0.55 4.60
C LEU A 192 12.13 -0.95 3.72
N PRO A 193 13.07 -1.80 4.19
CA PRO A 193 14.03 -2.44 3.31
C PRO A 193 13.32 -3.17 2.17
N LEU A 194 13.80 -3.00 0.93
CA LEU A 194 13.14 -3.64 -0.22
C LEU A 194 13.16 -5.18 -0.11
N SER A 195 14.21 -5.73 0.52
CA SER A 195 14.38 -7.16 0.77
C SER A 195 13.27 -7.78 1.62
N CYS A 196 12.67 -7.04 2.55
CA CYS A 196 11.56 -7.55 3.36
C CYS A 196 10.19 -7.24 2.73
N PHE A 197 10.10 -6.21 1.88
CA PHE A 197 8.82 -5.73 1.38
C PHE A 197 8.02 -6.78 0.59
N ARG A 198 8.71 -7.66 -0.15
CA ARG A 198 8.05 -8.77 -0.84
C ARG A 198 7.30 -9.67 0.14
N ALA A 199 7.92 -10.02 1.27
CA ALA A 199 7.29 -10.84 2.30
C ALA A 199 6.12 -10.11 2.96
N VAL A 200 6.26 -8.79 3.18
CA VAL A 200 5.19 -7.94 3.76
C VAL A 200 3.93 -7.96 2.89
N VAL A 201 4.07 -7.72 1.58
CA VAL A 201 2.92 -7.75 0.65
C VAL A 201 2.30 -9.15 0.58
N LEU A 202 3.11 -10.21 0.54
CA LEU A 202 2.58 -11.58 0.47
C LEU A 202 1.80 -11.98 1.73
N GLN A 203 2.30 -11.63 2.93
CA GLN A 203 1.58 -11.93 4.17
C GLN A 203 0.25 -11.18 4.28
N ASP A 204 0.21 -9.91 3.84
CA ASP A 204 -1.02 -9.10 3.80
C ASP A 204 -2.09 -9.76 2.92
N LEU A 205 -1.70 -10.19 1.71
CA LEU A 205 -2.61 -10.85 0.77
C LEU A 205 -3.14 -12.20 1.30
N LEU A 206 -2.28 -13.00 1.94
CA LEU A 206 -2.69 -14.29 2.53
C LEU A 206 -3.72 -14.10 3.66
N LEU A 207 -3.57 -13.06 4.47
CA LEU A 207 -4.52 -12.78 5.56
C LEU A 207 -5.87 -12.28 5.04
N HIS A 208 -5.88 -11.58 3.90
CA HIS A 208 -7.12 -11.21 3.23
C HIS A 208 -7.86 -12.41 2.63
N GLU A 209 -7.15 -13.42 2.08
CA GLU A 209 -7.78 -14.66 1.60
C GLU A 209 -8.40 -15.50 2.72
N GLN A 210 -7.84 -15.46 3.93
CA GLN A 210 -8.37 -16.20 5.08
C GLN A 210 -9.59 -15.55 5.73
N ALA A 211 -9.83 -14.26 5.47
CA ALA A 211 -10.92 -13.48 6.05
C ALA A 211 -12.15 -13.35 5.13
N ALA A 212 -12.06 -13.84 3.89
CA ALA A 212 -13.12 -13.81 2.87
C ALA A 212 -13.86 -15.16 2.77
#